data_AF-A0A0Q4BDK4-F1
#
_entry.id   AF-A0A0Q4BDK4-F1
#
_cell.length_a   1.000
_cell.length_b   1.000
_cell.length_c   1.000
_cell.angle_alpha   90.00
_cell.angle_beta   90.00
_cell.angle_gamma   90.00
#
_symmetry.space_group_name_H-M   'P 1'
#
loop_
_entity.id
_entity.type
_entity.pdbx_description
1 polymer ?
#
loop_
_entity_poly.entity_id
_entity_poly.type
_entity_poly.pdbx_seq_one_letter_code
_entity_poly.pdbx_strand_id
1 'polypeptide(L)'
;MDFYSLQKELKEKWDLGDDSWDELKNTVILTFERDAKNNNIFSKYGGRIVFRHTNHEDRIFEGETWICSLSLKGNYYFAKGLQRLDGSFMLELKREQMEDIADAVWKGHKDKIEPILEEKYKEVMKKTVGEKVAEAVGEKDSEIRDLCIQIEELEQRDSENRQIIASLEEKVRAAESRECPDEPAVSMSASPFRIGRVSVERTGPDELRSEAFNRTRYFVHISSDYRILLIRPHDSGDVICIDNKIMLNGLSMALQFSGPTQLISEYSPEYGGILIHLR
;
A
#
# COMPACT_ATOMS: atom_id res chain seq x y z
N MET A 1 16.90 -28.50 4.63
CA MET A 1 16.56 -29.87 5.11
C MET A 1 16.99 -30.83 4.00
N ASP A 2 17.85 -31.81 4.30
CA ASP A 2 18.35 -32.77 3.33
C ASP A 2 17.21 -33.65 2.72
N PHE A 3 17.38 -34.18 1.51
CA PHE A 3 16.40 -35.07 0.86
C PHE A 3 16.03 -36.27 1.76
N TYR A 4 17.01 -36.71 2.56
CA TYR A 4 16.86 -37.73 3.58
C TYR A 4 15.90 -37.34 4.73
N SER A 5 15.83 -36.05 5.06
CA SER A 5 14.86 -35.54 6.06
C SER A 5 13.44 -35.41 5.51
N LEU A 6 13.27 -35.11 4.22
CA LEU A 6 11.96 -35.15 3.56
C LEU A 6 11.44 -36.59 3.45
N GLN A 7 12.33 -37.55 3.18
CA GLN A 7 12.02 -38.99 3.27
C GLN A 7 11.56 -39.40 4.67
N LYS A 8 12.18 -38.83 5.72
CA LYS A 8 11.83 -39.11 7.12
C LYS A 8 10.50 -38.49 7.55
N GLU A 9 10.21 -37.27 7.10
CA GLU A 9 8.95 -36.58 7.39
C GLU A 9 7.76 -37.22 6.64
N LEU A 10 7.99 -37.70 5.41
CA LEU A 10 7.04 -38.56 4.70
C LEU A 10 6.91 -39.96 5.35
N LYS A 11 7.97 -40.52 5.94
CA LYS A 11 7.86 -41.78 6.71
C LYS A 11 6.91 -41.61 7.90
N GLU A 12 7.08 -40.54 8.68
CA GLU A 12 6.26 -40.26 9.87
C GLU A 12 4.81 -39.92 9.52
N LYS A 13 4.57 -39.21 8.41
CA LYS A 13 3.21 -38.83 7.99
C LYS A 13 2.38 -39.99 7.43
N TRP A 14 3.02 -41.06 6.96
CA TRP A 14 2.36 -42.20 6.28
C TRP A 14 2.46 -43.54 7.03
N ASP A 15 2.98 -43.54 8.27
CA ASP A 15 3.12 -44.72 9.17
C ASP A 15 3.74 -45.95 8.49
N LEU A 16 4.81 -45.73 7.72
CA LEU A 16 5.48 -46.78 6.94
C LEU A 16 6.53 -47.51 7.78
N GLY A 17 6.36 -48.83 7.93
CA GLY A 17 7.28 -49.72 8.64
C GLY A 17 8.69 -49.77 8.04
N ASP A 18 9.68 -50.24 8.82
CA ASP A 18 11.10 -50.21 8.45
C ASP A 18 11.45 -50.95 7.13
N ASP A 19 10.64 -51.91 6.69
CA ASP A 19 10.82 -52.58 5.39
C ASP A 19 10.56 -51.65 4.18
N SER A 20 9.77 -50.58 4.35
CA SER A 20 9.48 -49.58 3.31
C SER A 20 10.60 -48.53 3.14
N TRP A 21 11.61 -48.54 4.02
CA TRP A 21 12.75 -47.60 3.93
C TRP A 21 13.74 -47.93 2.81
N ASP A 22 13.88 -49.21 2.46
CA ASP A 22 14.70 -49.60 1.31
C ASP A 22 14.02 -49.25 -0.02
N GLU A 23 12.69 -49.10 -0.06
CA GLU A 23 11.94 -48.59 -1.23
C GLU A 23 12.14 -47.07 -1.44
N LEU A 24 12.40 -46.31 -0.37
CA LEU A 24 12.65 -44.87 -0.42
C LEU A 24 14.05 -44.53 -0.93
N LYS A 25 15.05 -45.40 -0.78
CA LYS A 25 16.39 -45.21 -1.35
C LYS A 25 16.38 -45.09 -2.88
N ASN A 26 15.36 -45.63 -3.56
CA ASN A 26 15.20 -45.59 -5.01
C ASN A 26 14.15 -44.57 -5.47
N THR A 27 14.06 -43.43 -4.77
CA THR A 27 13.14 -42.33 -5.15
C THR A 27 13.77 -41.48 -6.26
N VAL A 28 13.05 -41.32 -7.37
CA VAL A 28 13.52 -40.64 -8.59
C VAL A 28 12.39 -39.79 -9.17
N ILE A 29 12.73 -38.63 -9.75
CA ILE A 29 11.78 -37.80 -10.51
C ILE A 29 11.73 -38.29 -11.95
N LEU A 30 10.53 -38.60 -12.43
CA LEU A 30 10.30 -39.08 -13.78
C LEU A 30 9.19 -38.29 -14.46
N THR A 31 9.46 -37.86 -15.69
CA THR A 31 8.43 -37.37 -16.62
C THR A 31 8.00 -38.54 -17.49
N PHE A 32 6.69 -38.75 -17.59
CA PHE A 32 6.14 -39.86 -18.34
C PHE A 32 5.68 -39.40 -19.73
N GLU A 33 6.05 -40.17 -20.74
CA GLU A 33 5.70 -39.95 -22.14
C GLU A 33 4.89 -41.13 -22.65
N ARG A 34 4.05 -40.89 -23.66
CA ARG A 34 3.30 -41.94 -24.33
C ARG A 34 4.09 -42.50 -25.50
N ASP A 35 4.19 -43.82 -25.59
CA ASP A 35 4.72 -44.49 -26.76
C ASP A 35 3.71 -44.41 -27.92
N ALA A 36 4.12 -43.79 -29.02
CA ALA A 36 3.32 -43.66 -30.24
C ALA A 36 2.94 -45.03 -30.85
N LYS A 37 3.69 -46.11 -30.53
CA LYS A 37 3.44 -47.45 -31.11
C LYS A 37 2.52 -48.32 -30.28
N ASN A 38 2.61 -48.25 -28.95
CA ASN A 38 1.94 -49.20 -28.06
C ASN A 38 0.95 -48.53 -27.08
N ASN A 39 0.75 -47.21 -27.18
CA ASN A 39 -0.09 -46.41 -26.28
C ASN A 39 0.27 -46.58 -24.78
N ASN A 40 1.49 -47.04 -24.51
CA ASN A 40 1.99 -47.29 -23.17
C ASN A 40 2.62 -46.01 -22.62
N ILE A 41 2.34 -45.71 -21.36
CA ILE A 41 2.97 -44.61 -20.64
C ILE A 41 4.27 -45.11 -20.03
N PHE A 42 5.40 -44.51 -20.40
CA PHE A 42 6.72 -44.92 -19.95
C PHE A 42 7.61 -43.70 -19.67
N SER A 43 8.66 -43.93 -18.89
CA SER A 43 9.76 -42.99 -18.72
C SER A 43 11.09 -43.71 -18.95
N LYS A 44 12.20 -42.97 -18.96
CA LYS A 44 13.54 -43.54 -19.13
C LYS A 44 14.42 -43.11 -17.96
N TYR A 45 15.05 -44.07 -17.32
CA TYR A 45 15.99 -43.84 -16.21
C TYR A 45 17.20 -44.75 -16.34
N GLY A 46 18.41 -44.17 -16.32
CA GLY A 46 19.65 -44.94 -16.42
C GLY A 46 19.76 -45.83 -17.67
N GLY A 47 19.18 -45.40 -18.80
CA GLY A 47 19.15 -46.17 -20.06
C GLY A 47 18.14 -47.32 -20.09
N ARG A 48 17.34 -47.52 -19.04
CA ARG A 48 16.28 -48.54 -18.96
C ARG A 48 14.90 -47.89 -19.04
N ILE A 49 13.92 -48.66 -19.51
CA ILE A 49 12.52 -48.23 -19.58
C ILE A 49 11.89 -48.39 -18.20
N VAL A 50 11.16 -47.36 -17.79
CA VAL A 50 10.38 -47.33 -16.57
C VAL A 50 8.90 -47.34 -16.93
N PHE A 51 8.17 -48.36 -16.50
CA PHE A 51 6.72 -48.44 -16.70
C PHE A 51 5.99 -47.95 -15.45
N ARG A 52 4.78 -47.41 -15.62
CA ARG A 52 3.90 -47.15 -14.49
C ARG A 52 3.51 -48.47 -13.81
N HIS A 53 3.49 -48.49 -12.48
CA HIS A 53 2.99 -49.65 -11.74
C HIS A 53 1.46 -49.74 -11.90
N THR A 54 0.94 -50.91 -12.28
CA THR A 54 -0.51 -51.09 -12.61
C THR A 54 -1.45 -51.06 -11.41
N ASN A 55 -0.92 -51.28 -10.19
CA ASN A 55 -1.72 -51.45 -8.96
C ASN A 55 -1.70 -50.22 -8.04
N HIS A 56 -1.24 -49.05 -8.49
CA HIS A 56 -1.27 -47.84 -7.66
C HIS A 56 -2.54 -47.01 -7.93
N GLU A 57 -3.12 -46.45 -6.87
CA GLU A 57 -4.36 -45.65 -6.93
C GLU A 57 -4.21 -44.40 -7.82
N ASP A 58 -3.00 -43.84 -7.84
CA ASP A 58 -2.68 -42.65 -8.64
C ASP A 58 -2.43 -43.00 -10.11
N ARG A 59 -3.34 -42.54 -10.96
CA ARG A 59 -3.20 -42.67 -12.42
C ARG A 59 -2.20 -41.63 -12.91
N ILE A 60 -0.97 -42.06 -13.17
CA ILE A 60 0.04 -41.27 -13.88
C ILE A 60 -0.40 -41.11 -15.35
N PHE A 61 -0.50 -39.85 -15.80
CA PHE A 61 -0.86 -39.48 -17.17
C PHE A 61 0.34 -39.05 -18.02
N GLU A 62 0.12 -38.97 -19.34
CA GLU A 62 1.09 -38.49 -20.30
C GLU A 62 1.45 -37.02 -20.04
N GLY A 63 2.74 -36.69 -20.08
CA GLY A 63 3.25 -35.33 -19.86
C GLY A 63 3.37 -34.94 -18.39
N GLU A 64 2.91 -35.77 -17.45
CA GLU A 64 3.04 -35.49 -16.02
C GLU A 64 4.44 -35.83 -15.50
N THR A 65 4.91 -35.05 -14.53
CA THR A 65 6.14 -35.30 -13.79
C THR A 65 5.82 -35.69 -12.36
N TRP A 66 6.40 -36.80 -11.90
CA TRP A 66 6.12 -37.40 -10.61
C TRP A 66 7.41 -37.73 -9.88
N ILE A 67 7.39 -37.60 -8.55
CA ILE A 67 8.32 -38.28 -7.66
C ILE A 67 7.85 -39.73 -7.58
N CYS A 68 8.70 -40.66 -7.97
CA CYS A 68 8.39 -42.09 -8.01
C CYS A 68 9.40 -42.91 -7.23
N SER A 69 8.95 -43.95 -6.53
CA SER A 69 9.82 -45.03 -6.07
C SER A 69 9.97 -46.07 -7.19
N LEU A 70 11.21 -46.49 -7.45
CA LEU A 70 11.52 -47.47 -8.50
C LEU A 70 11.72 -48.87 -7.91
N SER A 71 10.97 -49.84 -8.44
CA SER A 71 11.19 -51.26 -8.22
C SER A 71 11.78 -51.90 -9.49
N LEU A 72 12.94 -52.53 -9.37
CA LEU A 72 13.58 -53.24 -10.47
C LEU A 72 12.93 -54.60 -10.66
N LYS A 73 12.44 -54.89 -11.87
CA LYS A 73 11.93 -56.22 -12.24
C LYS A 73 12.55 -56.66 -13.55
N GLY A 74 13.68 -57.38 -13.46
CA GLY A 74 14.44 -57.83 -14.63
C GLY A 74 15.18 -56.67 -15.30
N ASN A 75 14.84 -56.36 -16.55
CA ASN A 75 15.53 -55.33 -17.36
C ASN A 75 14.78 -53.98 -17.44
N TYR A 76 13.68 -53.85 -16.71
CA TYR A 76 12.85 -52.65 -16.67
C TYR A 76 12.54 -52.29 -15.22
N TYR A 77 12.23 -51.01 -15.00
CA TYR A 77 11.77 -50.51 -13.71
C TYR A 77 10.26 -50.33 -13.73
N PHE A 78 9.63 -50.50 -12.58
CA PHE A 78 8.29 -49.98 -12.34
C PHE A 78 8.36 -48.78 -11.42
N ALA A 79 7.66 -47.72 -11.81
CA ALA A 79 7.50 -46.52 -11.02
C ALA A 79 6.18 -46.58 -10.23
N LYS A 80 6.30 -46.50 -8.92
CA LYS A 80 5.20 -46.24 -7.98
C LYS A 80 5.15 -44.73 -7.75
N GLY A 81 4.08 -44.06 -8.20
CA GLY A 81 3.91 -42.62 -8.01
C GLY A 81 3.73 -42.31 -6.52
N LEU A 82 4.61 -41.48 -5.96
CA LEU A 82 4.53 -41.03 -4.58
C LEU A 82 3.88 -39.65 -4.49
N GLN A 83 4.29 -38.73 -5.37
CA GLN A 83 3.79 -37.36 -5.37
C GLN A 83 3.87 -36.79 -6.79
N ARG A 84 2.80 -36.13 -7.24
CA ARG A 84 2.83 -35.38 -8.50
C ARG A 84 3.53 -34.05 -8.28
N LEU A 85 4.50 -33.73 -9.14
CA LEU A 85 5.11 -32.42 -9.21
C LEU A 85 4.27 -31.55 -10.14
N ASP A 86 3.32 -30.83 -9.55
CA ASP A 86 2.54 -29.81 -10.25
C ASP A 86 2.87 -28.40 -9.73
N GLY A 87 2.37 -27.38 -10.43
CA GLY A 87 2.60 -25.99 -10.03
C GLY A 87 2.09 -25.70 -8.62
N SER A 88 1.03 -26.37 -8.17
CA SER A 88 0.48 -26.24 -6.81
C SER A 88 1.45 -26.78 -5.77
N PHE A 89 2.03 -27.97 -5.99
CA PHE A 89 3.07 -28.54 -5.14
C PHE A 89 4.29 -27.62 -5.02
N MET A 90 4.72 -27.00 -6.12
CA MET A 90 5.83 -26.05 -6.12
C MET A 90 5.52 -24.74 -5.38
N LEU A 91 4.26 -24.29 -5.40
CA LEU A 91 3.81 -23.09 -4.68
C LEU A 91 3.59 -23.36 -3.18
N GLU A 92 3.24 -24.60 -2.81
CA GLU A 92 3.07 -25.04 -1.42
C GLU A 92 4.41 -25.30 -0.71
N LEU A 93 5.50 -25.50 -1.47
CA LEU A 93 6.85 -25.59 -0.91
C LEU A 93 7.24 -24.24 -0.28
N LYS A 94 7.28 -24.21 1.05
CA LYS A 94 7.68 -23.02 1.82
C LYS A 94 9.11 -22.61 1.44
N ARG A 95 9.37 -21.29 1.47
CA ARG A 95 10.64 -20.64 1.06
C ARG A 95 11.91 -21.27 1.69
N GLU A 96 11.80 -21.84 2.88
CA GLU A 96 12.89 -22.51 3.61
C GLU A 96 13.16 -23.96 3.16
N GLN A 97 12.17 -24.63 2.55
CA GLN A 97 12.33 -25.96 1.94
C GLN A 97 12.77 -25.87 0.47
N MET A 98 12.66 -24.66 -0.10
CA MET A 98 12.91 -24.38 -1.50
C MET A 98 14.41 -24.27 -1.84
N GLU A 99 15.28 -23.83 -0.94
CA GLU A 99 16.71 -23.62 -1.26
C GLU A 99 17.47 -24.91 -1.59
N ASP A 100 17.29 -25.99 -0.82
CA ASP A 100 18.02 -27.24 -1.04
C ASP A 100 17.34 -28.15 -2.08
N ILE A 101 16.00 -28.16 -2.11
CA ILE A 101 15.19 -28.99 -3.00
C ILE A 101 15.18 -28.40 -4.42
N ALA A 102 15.06 -27.07 -4.54
CA ALA A 102 15.15 -26.42 -5.83
C ALA A 102 16.53 -26.66 -6.42
N ASP A 103 17.63 -26.59 -5.70
CA ASP A 103 18.96 -26.71 -6.32
C ASP A 103 19.21 -28.06 -7.03
N ALA A 104 18.72 -29.17 -6.46
CA ALA A 104 18.84 -30.50 -7.08
C ALA A 104 17.86 -30.71 -8.24
N VAL A 105 16.62 -30.25 -8.10
CA VAL A 105 15.55 -30.40 -9.10
C VAL A 105 15.76 -29.41 -10.26
N TRP A 106 16.18 -28.19 -9.95
CA TRP A 106 16.53 -27.10 -10.87
C TRP A 106 17.76 -27.47 -11.70
N LYS A 107 18.85 -28.01 -11.11
CA LYS A 107 20.04 -28.39 -11.90
C LYS A 107 19.76 -29.50 -12.93
N GLY A 108 18.86 -30.44 -12.65
CA GLY A 108 18.56 -31.56 -13.56
C GLY A 108 17.46 -31.27 -14.59
N HIS A 109 16.52 -30.38 -14.27
CA HIS A 109 15.28 -30.22 -15.04
C HIS A 109 14.88 -28.75 -15.30
N LYS A 110 15.83 -27.81 -15.16
CA LYS A 110 15.65 -26.37 -15.37
C LYS A 110 14.81 -26.03 -16.60
N ASP A 111 15.22 -26.56 -17.76
CA ASP A 111 14.65 -26.21 -19.07
C ASP A 111 13.16 -26.55 -19.19
N LYS A 112 12.66 -27.47 -18.37
CA LYS A 112 11.25 -27.89 -18.37
C LYS A 112 10.43 -27.20 -17.29
N ILE A 113 11.05 -26.82 -16.18
CA ILE A 113 10.38 -26.22 -15.01
C ILE A 113 10.26 -24.70 -15.15
N GLU A 114 11.30 -24.05 -15.67
CA GLU A 114 11.37 -22.60 -15.91
C GLU A 114 10.18 -22.05 -16.71
N PRO A 115 9.76 -22.62 -17.87
CA PRO A 115 8.62 -22.10 -18.61
C PRO A 115 7.28 -22.26 -17.87
N ILE A 116 7.08 -23.35 -17.13
CA ILE A 116 5.85 -23.62 -16.37
C ILE A 116 5.71 -22.64 -15.20
N LEU A 117 6.82 -22.37 -14.51
CA LEU A 117 6.85 -21.39 -13.44
C LEU A 117 6.64 -19.99 -13.98
N GLU A 118 7.33 -19.58 -15.05
CA GLU A 118 7.14 -18.26 -15.64
C GLU A 118 5.70 -18.00 -16.08
N GLU A 119 5.08 -18.97 -16.75
CA GLU A 119 3.70 -18.84 -17.22
C GLU A 119 2.72 -18.66 -16.05
N LYS A 120 2.88 -19.47 -14.98
CA LYS A 120 2.02 -19.38 -13.79
C LYS A 120 2.31 -18.15 -12.94
N TYR A 121 3.57 -17.73 -12.78
CA TYR A 121 3.93 -16.48 -12.12
C TYR A 121 3.36 -15.28 -12.88
N LYS A 122 3.44 -15.26 -14.21
CA LYS A 122 2.82 -14.22 -15.04
C LYS A 122 1.30 -14.19 -14.87
N GLU A 123 0.65 -15.35 -14.84
CA GLU A 123 -0.80 -15.46 -14.66
C GLU A 123 -1.27 -14.98 -13.27
N VAL A 124 -0.61 -15.44 -12.21
CA VAL A 124 -0.91 -15.03 -10.83
C VAL A 124 -0.61 -13.54 -10.62
N MET A 125 0.55 -13.05 -11.09
CA MET A 125 0.90 -11.65 -10.98
C MET A 125 -0.07 -10.76 -11.75
N LYS A 126 -0.47 -11.16 -12.97
CA LYS A 126 -1.47 -10.43 -13.76
C LYS A 126 -2.82 -10.37 -13.05
N LYS A 127 -3.24 -11.47 -12.40
CA LYS A 127 -4.49 -11.52 -11.63
C LYS A 127 -4.43 -10.62 -10.40
N THR A 128 -3.40 -10.73 -9.57
CA THR A 128 -3.24 -9.92 -8.36
C THR A 128 -3.07 -8.44 -8.67
N VAL A 129 -2.31 -8.09 -9.72
CA VAL A 129 -2.20 -6.71 -10.18
C VAL A 129 -3.55 -6.21 -10.71
N GLY A 130 -4.27 -7.03 -11.48
CA GLY A 130 -5.61 -6.70 -11.98
C GLY A 130 -6.61 -6.43 -10.85
N GLU A 131 -6.63 -7.27 -9.82
CA GLU A 131 -7.49 -7.10 -8.64
C GLU A 131 -7.16 -5.81 -7.88
N LYS A 132 -5.88 -5.56 -7.59
CA LYS A 132 -5.45 -4.32 -6.90
C LYS A 132 -5.73 -3.05 -7.71
N VAL A 133 -5.56 -3.12 -9.03
CA VAL A 133 -5.88 -1.99 -9.92
C VAL A 133 -7.39 -1.75 -9.93
N ALA A 134 -8.20 -2.81 -10.02
CA ALA A 134 -9.66 -2.67 -9.99
C ALA A 134 -10.17 -2.08 -8.65
N GLU A 135 -9.58 -2.51 -7.54
CA GLU A 135 -9.89 -1.96 -6.21
C GLU A 135 -9.52 -0.48 -6.11
N ALA A 136 -8.30 -0.11 -6.49
CA ALA A 136 -7.85 1.28 -6.48
C ALA A 136 -8.66 2.18 -7.43
N VAL A 137 -9.05 1.69 -8.60
CA VAL A 137 -9.94 2.42 -9.52
C VAL A 137 -11.33 2.60 -8.88
N GLY A 138 -11.87 1.56 -8.24
CA GLY A 138 -13.16 1.66 -7.55
C GLY A 138 -13.16 2.70 -6.43
N GLU A 139 -12.10 2.76 -5.62
CA GLU A 139 -11.92 3.77 -4.57
C GLU A 139 -11.85 5.19 -5.15
N LYS A 140 -11.07 5.37 -6.22
CA LYS A 140 -10.94 6.67 -6.90
C LYS A 140 -12.25 7.11 -7.56
N ASP A 141 -13.00 6.18 -8.13
CA ASP A 141 -14.33 6.47 -8.71
C ASP A 141 -15.35 6.87 -7.63
N SER A 142 -15.28 6.31 -6.41
CA SER A 142 -16.08 6.84 -5.29
C SER A 142 -15.65 8.24 -4.88
N GLU A 143 -14.35 8.51 -4.72
CA GLU A 143 -13.86 9.85 -4.37
C GLU A 143 -14.28 10.90 -5.41
N ILE A 144 -14.21 10.57 -6.71
CA ILE A 144 -14.64 11.47 -7.78
C ILE A 144 -16.14 11.77 -7.68
N ARG A 145 -16.97 10.77 -7.40
CA ARG A 145 -18.42 10.98 -7.23
C ARG A 145 -18.73 11.89 -6.05
N ASP A 146 -18.08 11.68 -4.91
CA ASP A 146 -18.27 12.51 -3.73
C ASP A 146 -17.84 13.96 -3.98
N LEU A 147 -16.71 14.16 -4.67
CA LEU A 147 -16.25 15.48 -5.09
C LEU A 147 -17.21 16.15 -6.06
N CYS A 148 -17.77 15.41 -7.02
CA CYS A 148 -18.79 15.94 -7.94
C CYS A 148 -20.02 16.45 -7.18
N ILE A 149 -20.51 15.72 -6.17
CA ILE A 149 -21.65 16.13 -5.34
C ILE A 149 -21.30 17.42 -4.58
N GLN A 150 -20.12 17.50 -3.97
CA GLN A 150 -19.70 18.70 -3.24
C GLN A 150 -19.59 19.94 -4.14
N ILE A 151 -19.11 19.76 -5.38
CA ILE A 151 -19.04 20.86 -6.35
C ILE A 151 -20.44 21.35 -6.68
N GLU A 152 -21.39 20.45 -6.94
CA GLU A 152 -22.78 20.82 -7.26
C GLU A 152 -23.45 21.59 -6.09
N GLU A 153 -23.23 21.16 -4.85
CA GLU A 153 -23.72 21.85 -3.65
C GLU A 153 -23.09 23.24 -3.46
N LEU A 154 -21.81 23.39 -3.78
CA LEU A 154 -21.10 24.68 -3.73
C LEU A 154 -21.61 25.62 -4.82
N GLU A 155 -21.78 25.13 -6.05
CA GLU A 155 -22.33 25.91 -7.17
C GLU A 155 -23.75 26.40 -6.87
N GLN A 156 -24.58 25.56 -6.25
CA GLN A 156 -25.92 25.94 -5.82
C GLN A 156 -25.87 27.05 -4.76
N ARG A 157 -25.04 26.91 -3.72
CA ARG A 157 -24.87 27.96 -2.70
C ARG A 157 -24.34 29.27 -3.29
N ASP A 158 -23.41 29.21 -4.23
CA ASP A 158 -22.88 30.40 -4.90
C ASP A 158 -23.94 31.07 -5.79
N SER A 159 -24.85 30.30 -6.40
CA SER A 159 -26.00 30.84 -7.10
C SER A 159 -26.94 31.58 -6.15
N GLU A 160 -27.29 30.96 -5.01
CA GLU A 160 -28.15 31.58 -3.98
C GLU A 160 -27.52 32.85 -3.40
N ASN A 161 -26.24 32.80 -3.05
CA ASN A 161 -25.50 33.96 -2.55
C ASN A 161 -25.48 35.11 -3.56
N ARG A 162 -25.27 34.82 -4.86
CA ARG A 162 -25.32 35.83 -5.92
C ARG A 162 -26.70 36.48 -6.02
N GLN A 163 -27.78 35.71 -5.91
CA GLN A 163 -29.14 36.26 -5.92
C GLN A 163 -29.41 37.15 -4.70
N ILE A 164 -28.97 36.73 -3.51
CA ILE A 164 -29.11 37.50 -2.26
C ILE A 164 -28.33 38.82 -2.37
N ILE A 165 -27.07 38.78 -2.83
CA ILE A 165 -26.23 39.96 -3.01
C ILE A 165 -26.90 40.92 -4.00
N ALA A 166 -27.37 40.45 -5.15
CA ALA A 166 -28.06 41.29 -6.13
C ALA A 166 -29.30 41.99 -5.53
N SER A 167 -30.11 41.26 -4.74
CA SER A 167 -31.28 41.84 -4.05
C SER A 167 -30.89 42.86 -2.99
N LEU A 168 -29.82 42.62 -2.23
CA LEU A 168 -29.31 43.56 -1.23
C LEU A 168 -28.74 44.82 -1.89
N GLU A 169 -27.98 44.69 -2.97
CA GLU A 169 -27.46 45.84 -3.73
C GLU A 169 -28.57 46.70 -4.34
N GLU A 170 -29.67 46.11 -4.79
CA GLU A 170 -30.85 46.84 -5.26
C GLU A 170 -31.53 47.61 -4.12
N LYS A 171 -31.66 46.99 -2.95
CA LYS A 171 -32.20 47.66 -1.74
C LYS A 171 -31.31 48.78 -1.24
N VAL A 172 -29.99 48.61 -1.28
CA VAL A 172 -29.01 49.66 -0.93
C VAL A 172 -29.13 50.82 -1.91
N ARG A 173 -29.14 50.57 -3.23
CA ARG A 173 -29.37 51.62 -4.23
C ARG A 173 -30.69 52.36 -4.05
N ALA A 174 -31.77 51.64 -3.74
CA ALA A 174 -33.08 52.23 -3.49
C ALA A 174 -33.09 53.10 -2.22
N ALA A 175 -32.34 52.71 -1.18
CA ALA A 175 -32.16 53.51 0.03
C ALA A 175 -31.28 54.74 -0.19
N GLU A 176 -30.19 54.61 -0.96
CA GLU A 176 -29.30 55.72 -1.34
C GLU A 176 -30.02 56.76 -2.22
N SER A 177 -31.00 56.35 -3.03
CA SER A 177 -31.82 57.28 -3.82
C SER A 177 -32.87 58.06 -3.01
N ARG A 178 -32.96 57.85 -1.68
CA ARG A 178 -34.01 58.41 -0.81
C ARG A 178 -33.56 59.47 0.21
N GLU A 179 -32.31 59.96 0.19
CA GLU A 179 -31.89 60.99 1.15
C GLU A 179 -31.13 62.18 0.54
N CYS A 180 -31.69 63.38 0.78
CA CYS A 180 -31.03 64.59 1.29
C CYS A 180 -32.12 65.52 1.87
N PRO A 181 -31.88 66.31 2.96
CA PRO A 181 -30.59 66.96 3.26
C PRO A 181 -30.07 66.91 4.73
N ASP A 182 -28.76 67.19 4.83
CA ASP A 182 -27.92 67.74 5.92
C ASP A 182 -27.73 67.03 7.30
N GLU A 183 -26.44 66.69 7.52
CA GLU A 183 -25.61 66.44 8.73
C GLU A 183 -26.20 66.68 10.14
N PRO A 184 -25.80 65.90 11.19
CA PRO A 184 -24.39 65.80 11.58
C PRO A 184 -23.87 64.41 11.99
N ALA A 185 -22.57 64.22 11.70
CA ALA A 185 -21.60 63.35 12.38
C ALA A 185 -22.16 62.29 13.35
N VAL A 186 -22.60 61.16 12.80
CA VAL A 186 -22.81 59.95 13.61
C VAL A 186 -21.50 59.19 13.63
N SER A 187 -20.83 59.25 14.79
CA SER A 187 -19.77 58.35 15.21
C SER A 187 -20.17 56.90 14.91
N MET A 188 -19.64 56.36 13.80
CA MET A 188 -19.64 54.92 13.56
C MET A 188 -18.79 54.28 14.66
N SER A 189 -19.46 53.67 15.64
CA SER A 189 -18.84 52.75 16.57
C SER A 189 -18.25 51.61 15.75
N ALA A 190 -16.94 51.70 15.55
CA ALA A 190 -16.15 50.68 14.89
C ALA A 190 -16.48 49.31 15.48
N SER A 191 -16.85 48.40 14.59
CA SER A 191 -16.90 46.97 14.84
C SER A 191 -15.60 46.52 15.55
N PRO A 192 -15.64 45.56 16.48
CA PRO A 192 -14.47 45.15 17.26
C PRO A 192 -13.47 44.29 16.46
N PHE A 193 -13.48 44.35 15.12
CA PHE A 193 -12.37 43.82 14.32
C PHE A 193 -11.19 44.78 14.43
N ARG A 194 -10.51 44.69 15.57
CA ARG A 194 -9.13 45.13 15.68
C ARG A 194 -8.37 44.34 14.62
N ILE A 195 -7.93 45.00 13.56
CA ILE A 195 -6.77 44.58 12.77
C ILE A 195 -5.58 44.69 13.74
N GLY A 196 -5.54 43.75 14.66
CA GLY A 196 -4.63 43.75 15.79
C GLY A 196 -3.28 43.29 15.28
N ARG A 197 -2.25 44.07 15.57
CA ARG A 197 -0.87 43.58 15.51
C ARG A 197 -0.81 42.30 16.34
N VAL A 198 -0.75 41.15 15.68
CA VAL A 198 -0.58 39.88 16.36
C VAL A 198 0.85 39.88 16.88
N SER A 199 1.03 39.76 18.18
CA SER A 199 2.36 39.64 18.80
C SER A 199 2.67 38.16 18.97
N VAL A 200 3.71 37.67 18.30
CA VAL A 200 4.22 36.32 18.50
C VAL A 200 5.59 36.41 19.15
N GLU A 201 5.75 35.73 20.27
CA GLU A 201 7.00 35.65 21.02
C GLU A 201 7.57 34.24 20.90
N ARG A 202 8.84 34.12 20.55
CA ARG A 202 9.55 32.85 20.67
C ARG A 202 10.00 32.69 22.12
N THR A 203 9.49 31.70 22.84
CA THR A 203 9.83 31.47 24.25
C THR A 203 10.89 30.38 24.45
N GLY A 204 11.08 29.54 23.44
CA GLY A 204 12.02 28.41 23.46
C GLY A 204 12.58 28.09 22.08
N PRO A 205 13.43 27.05 21.97
CA PRO A 205 14.04 26.66 20.70
C PRO A 205 12.99 26.30 19.65
N ASP A 206 11.91 25.64 20.04
CA ASP A 206 10.83 25.22 19.14
C ASP A 206 9.46 25.69 19.63
N GLU A 207 9.43 26.72 20.48
CA GLU A 207 8.19 27.20 21.11
C GLU A 207 7.85 28.62 20.69
N LEU A 208 6.63 28.81 20.21
CA LEU A 208 6.05 30.12 19.97
C LEU A 208 4.85 30.34 20.89
N ARG A 209 4.75 31.54 21.44
CA ARG A 209 3.66 31.99 22.30
C ARG A 209 2.98 33.19 21.66
N SER A 210 1.65 33.18 21.63
CA SER A 210 0.87 34.34 21.20
C SER A 210 -0.51 34.30 21.83
N GLU A 211 -1.02 35.46 22.26
CA GLU A 211 -2.41 35.58 22.72
C GLU A 211 -3.43 35.27 21.61
N ALA A 212 -3.01 35.30 20.34
CA ALA A 212 -3.84 34.92 19.21
C ALA A 212 -4.00 33.39 19.05
N PHE A 213 -3.24 32.57 19.79
CA PHE A 213 -3.32 31.11 19.72
C PHE A 213 -4.47 30.53 20.57
N ASN A 214 -5.71 30.87 20.22
CA ASN A 214 -6.93 30.51 20.96
C ASN A 214 -7.62 29.21 20.52
N ARG A 215 -7.08 28.48 19.53
CA ARG A 215 -7.59 27.18 19.06
C ARG A 215 -6.73 26.04 19.59
N THR A 216 -7.27 24.83 19.56
CA THR A 216 -6.56 23.62 20.05
C THR A 216 -5.48 23.16 19.08
N ARG A 217 -5.70 23.35 17.77
CA ARG A 217 -4.84 22.85 16.71
C ARG A 217 -4.65 23.87 15.59
N TYR A 218 -3.49 23.80 14.95
CA TYR A 218 -3.04 24.71 13.90
C TYR A 218 -2.34 23.94 12.78
N PHE A 219 -2.55 24.37 11.53
CA PHE A 219 -1.67 24.03 10.43
C PHE A 219 -0.54 25.05 10.35
N VAL A 220 0.67 24.54 10.16
CA VAL A 220 1.86 25.38 10.09
C VAL A 220 2.62 25.08 8.82
N HIS A 221 2.87 26.12 8.05
CA HIS A 221 3.56 26.03 6.77
C HIS A 221 4.77 26.96 6.80
N ILE A 222 5.94 26.42 6.46
CA ILE A 222 7.18 27.18 6.32
C ILE A 222 7.45 27.34 4.82
N SER A 223 7.76 28.54 4.38
CA SER A 223 8.16 28.79 2.99
C SER A 223 9.46 28.05 2.65
N SER A 224 9.65 27.70 1.37
CA SER A 224 10.85 26.96 0.93
C SER A 224 12.16 27.71 1.14
N ASP A 225 12.11 29.04 1.27
CA ASP A 225 13.24 29.91 1.59
C ASP A 225 13.44 30.11 3.11
N TYR A 226 12.65 29.46 3.96
CA TYR A 226 12.68 29.55 5.43
C TYR A 226 12.46 30.95 6.00
N ARG A 227 11.93 31.90 5.21
CA ARG A 227 11.73 33.29 5.64
C ARG A 227 10.35 33.59 6.21
N ILE A 228 9.36 32.79 5.87
CA ILE A 228 7.96 33.03 6.22
C ILE A 228 7.38 31.78 6.84
N LEU A 229 6.73 31.97 7.98
CA LEU A 229 6.01 30.95 8.71
C LEU A 229 4.54 31.35 8.77
N LEU A 230 3.66 30.55 8.18
CA LEU A 230 2.22 30.75 8.20
C LEU A 230 1.59 29.77 9.20
N ILE A 231 0.83 30.31 10.15
CA ILE A 231 0.10 29.54 11.16
C ILE A 231 -1.40 29.78 10.96
N ARG A 232 -2.15 28.73 10.63
CA ARG A 232 -3.59 28.78 10.42
C ARG A 232 -4.35 27.95 11.44
N PRO A 233 -5.39 28.49 12.10
CA PRO A 233 -6.23 27.71 12.99
C PRO A 233 -6.96 26.61 12.21
N HIS A 234 -6.89 25.36 12.68
CA HIS A 234 -7.60 24.26 12.04
C HIS A 234 -7.85 23.10 13.02
N ASP A 235 -9.05 22.53 13.02
CA ASP A 235 -9.44 21.49 13.99
C ASP A 235 -8.66 20.17 13.80
N SER A 236 -8.19 19.89 12.58
CA SER A 236 -7.30 18.77 12.26
C SER A 236 -5.85 19.18 12.02
N GLY A 237 -5.43 20.35 12.54
CA GLY A 237 -4.05 20.82 12.43
C GLY A 237 -3.01 19.88 13.07
N ASP A 238 -1.81 19.86 12.50
CA ASP A 238 -0.68 19.03 12.96
C ASP A 238 0.00 19.56 14.22
N VAL A 239 -0.16 20.86 14.50
CA VAL A 239 0.46 21.54 15.64
C VAL A 239 -0.58 21.76 16.72
N ILE A 240 -0.28 21.30 17.93
CA ILE A 240 -1.16 21.45 19.10
C ILE A 240 -0.79 22.73 19.83
N CYS A 241 -1.80 23.50 20.24
CA CYS A 241 -1.65 24.64 21.14
C CYS A 241 -2.03 24.24 22.57
N ILE A 242 -1.16 24.57 23.52
CA ILE A 242 -1.38 24.40 24.96
C ILE A 242 -1.01 25.72 25.63
N ASP A 243 -1.92 26.32 26.41
CA ASP A 243 -1.69 27.59 27.12
C ASP A 243 -1.19 28.74 26.23
N ASN A 244 -1.80 28.92 25.06
CA ASN A 244 -1.41 29.92 24.06
C ASN A 244 0.04 29.74 23.55
N LYS A 245 0.58 28.53 23.66
CA LYS A 245 1.89 28.14 23.14
C LYS A 245 1.74 26.99 22.16
N ILE A 246 2.47 27.09 21.06
CA ILE A 246 2.57 26.05 20.04
C ILE A 246 4.00 25.51 19.99
N MET A 247 4.14 24.21 19.74
CA MET A 247 5.43 23.56 19.55
C MET A 247 5.66 23.26 18.07
N LEU A 248 6.73 23.82 17.52
CA LEU A 248 7.13 23.72 16.12
C LEU A 248 8.47 23.02 16.00
N ASN A 249 8.45 21.69 15.99
CA ASN A 249 9.66 20.88 15.85
C ASN A 249 10.40 21.27 14.55
N GLY A 250 11.63 21.75 14.69
CA GLY A 250 12.46 22.20 13.57
C GLY A 250 12.52 23.72 13.36
N LEU A 251 11.83 24.51 14.18
CA LEU A 251 11.98 25.98 14.18
C LEU A 251 13.42 26.40 14.53
N SER A 252 14.06 25.67 15.43
CA SER A 252 15.48 25.82 15.76
C SER A 252 16.44 25.61 14.58
N MET A 253 16.05 24.83 13.57
CA MET A 253 16.83 24.66 12.34
C MET A 253 16.68 25.84 11.39
N ALA A 254 15.49 26.44 11.31
CA ALA A 254 15.21 27.59 10.46
C ALA A 254 15.79 28.89 11.05
N LEU A 255 15.70 29.06 12.36
CA LEU A 255 16.19 30.25 13.07
C LEU A 255 16.90 29.80 14.35
N GLN A 256 18.20 30.05 14.45
CA GLN A 256 18.96 29.69 15.67
C GLN A 256 18.38 30.41 16.89
N PHE A 257 18.15 29.67 17.98
CA PHE A 257 17.62 30.23 19.22
C PHE A 257 18.75 30.88 20.03
N SER A 258 18.72 32.20 20.17
CA SER A 258 19.65 32.98 21.00
C SER A 258 19.00 33.50 22.29
N GLY A 259 17.69 33.30 22.46
CA GLY A 259 16.92 33.72 23.62
C GLY A 259 15.48 34.12 23.26
N PRO A 260 14.63 34.39 24.27
CA PRO A 260 13.27 34.81 24.03
C PRO A 260 13.21 36.10 23.21
N THR A 261 12.55 36.07 22.06
CA THR A 261 12.53 37.19 21.11
C THR A 261 11.14 37.36 20.51
N GLN A 262 10.68 38.60 20.39
CA GLN A 262 9.45 38.91 19.68
C GLN A 262 9.69 38.82 18.17
N LEU A 263 8.87 38.04 17.48
CA LEU A 263 8.93 37.88 16.03
C LEU A 263 8.04 38.92 15.36
N ILE A 264 8.41 39.31 14.13
CA ILE A 264 7.59 40.20 13.33
C ILE A 264 6.45 39.37 12.76
N SER A 265 5.21 39.69 13.15
CA SER A 265 4.03 38.93 12.76
C SER A 265 2.87 39.82 12.39
N GLU A 266 2.10 39.35 11.40
CA GLU A 266 0.92 40.00 10.88
C GLU A 266 -0.19 38.98 10.63
N TYR A 267 -1.44 39.39 10.78
CA TYR A 267 -2.56 38.55 10.39
C TYR A 267 -2.91 38.82 8.93
N SER A 268 -2.87 37.80 8.09
CA SER A 268 -3.33 37.90 6.71
C SER A 268 -4.75 37.36 6.58
N PRO A 269 -5.74 38.21 6.23
CA PRO A 269 -7.10 37.76 5.97
C PRO A 269 -7.18 36.88 4.71
N GLU A 270 -6.28 37.08 3.74
CA GLU A 270 -6.22 36.30 2.49
C GLU A 270 -5.87 34.83 2.76
N TYR A 271 -4.92 34.58 3.67
CA TYR A 271 -4.55 33.23 4.07
C TYR A 271 -5.31 32.71 5.29
N GLY A 272 -6.14 33.54 5.92
CA GLY A 272 -6.86 33.21 7.15
C GLY A 272 -5.94 32.78 8.30
N GLY A 273 -4.76 33.40 8.41
CA GLY A 273 -3.71 32.96 9.32
C GLY A 273 -2.72 34.04 9.74
N ILE A 274 -1.87 33.68 10.68
CA ILE A 274 -0.80 34.54 11.20
C ILE A 274 0.46 34.26 10.39
N LEU A 275 0.94 35.26 9.68
CA LEU A 275 2.24 35.27 9.04
C LEU A 275 3.30 35.75 10.02
N ILE A 276 4.41 35.05 10.08
CA ILE A 276 5.56 35.37 10.91
C ILE A 276 6.78 35.42 10.01
N HIS A 277 7.53 36.51 10.08
CA HIS A 277 8.78 36.66 9.35
C HIS A 277 9.94 36.14 10.18
N LEU A 278 10.57 35.08 9.68
CA LEU A 278 11.83 34.53 10.12
C LEU A 278 12.91 35.21 9.26
N ARG A 279 13.79 36.02 9.84
CA ARG A 279 14.75 36.82 9.05
C ARG A 279 15.76 35.98 8.26
#